data_AF-M7V2S0-F1
#
_entry.id   AF-M7V2S0-F1
#
_cell.length_a   1.000
_cell.length_b   1.000
_cell.length_c   1.000
_cell.angle_alpha   90.00
_cell.angle_beta   90.00
_cell.angle_gamma   90.00
#
_symmetry.space_group_name_H-M   'P 1'
#
loop_
_entity.id
_entity.type
_entity.pdbx_description
1 polymer ?
#
loop_
_entity_poly.entity_id
_entity_poly.type
_entity_poly.pdbx_seq_one_letter_code
_entity_poly.pdbx_strand_id
1 'polypeptide(L)'
;MNSMHRQIGKIRHKGPGDTAKVSVLLSDYEDANKMLNMIIEASKAWRDAWVSILSSQLNTALSFEELYQPIVGTSDAHRDNPAVTPRLQMDRTIKLKDTYTELKTDLLEEVMMMDTRVTKPATEAKDFLQPIRKTIKKRENKRLDWERYIDKVNKGSAKMKRTDRENAALAKAEEEQGRAAEVGS
;
A
#
# COMPACT_ATOMS: atom_id res chain seq x y z
N MET A 1 31.54 -33.12 47.05
CA MET A 1 31.06 -31.72 46.94
C MET A 1 29.88 -31.71 45.99
N ASN A 2 28.73 -31.25 46.48
CA ASN A 2 27.44 -31.30 45.79
C ASN A 2 27.38 -30.32 44.61
N SER A 3 26.94 -30.77 43.44
CA SER A 3 26.33 -29.90 42.44
C SER A 3 25.10 -30.58 41.84
N MET A 4 23.98 -30.56 42.55
CA MET A 4 22.69 -30.84 41.93
C MET A 4 22.21 -29.57 41.23
N HIS A 5 22.26 -29.66 39.91
CA HIS A 5 21.88 -28.67 38.92
C HIS A 5 20.43 -28.21 39.14
N ARG A 6 20.21 -26.89 39.12
CA ARG A 6 18.88 -26.28 39.23
C ARG A 6 17.97 -26.81 38.12
N GLN A 7 16.77 -27.26 38.48
CA GLN A 7 15.65 -27.45 37.57
C GLN A 7 15.33 -26.11 36.87
N ILE A 8 15.86 -25.91 35.68
CA ILE A 8 15.38 -24.88 34.75
C ILE A 8 14.03 -25.36 34.21
N GLY A 9 13.07 -24.43 34.24
CA GLY A 9 11.64 -24.67 34.10
C GLY A 9 11.25 -25.53 32.90
N LYS A 10 10.24 -26.36 33.12
CA LYS A 10 9.50 -27.10 32.10
C LYS A 10 9.18 -26.18 30.92
N ILE A 11 9.82 -26.45 29.79
CA ILE A 11 9.56 -25.82 28.49
C ILE A 11 8.09 -26.07 28.13
N ARG A 12 7.32 -24.99 28.08
CA ARG A 12 5.91 -25.01 27.70
C ARG A 12 5.84 -25.03 26.18
N HIS A 13 5.78 -26.21 25.58
CA HIS A 13 5.44 -26.34 24.16
C HIS A 13 4.07 -25.65 23.92
N LYS A 14 4.04 -24.60 23.10
CA LYS A 14 2.78 -24.00 22.62
C LYS A 14 2.10 -24.99 21.68
N GLY A 15 0.86 -25.37 22.00
CA GLY A 15 0.10 -26.36 21.24
C GLY A 15 -0.39 -25.85 19.87
N PRO A 16 -0.94 -26.73 19.02
CA PRO A 16 -1.42 -26.40 17.67
C PRO A 16 -2.38 -25.19 17.59
N GLY A 17 -3.14 -24.94 18.66
CA GLY A 17 -4.08 -23.82 18.74
C GLY A 17 -3.43 -22.43 18.80
N ASP A 18 -2.18 -22.30 19.27
CA ASP A 18 -1.47 -21.02 19.26
C ASP A 18 -0.92 -20.70 17.86
N THR A 19 -0.53 -21.72 17.09
CA THR A 19 -0.05 -21.57 15.72
C THR A 19 -1.16 -21.08 14.79
N ALA A 20 -2.37 -21.63 14.93
CA ALA A 20 -3.55 -21.22 14.17
C ALA A 20 -3.93 -19.75 14.44
N LYS A 21 -3.91 -19.32 15.72
CA LYS A 21 -4.18 -17.92 16.09
C LYS A 21 -3.19 -16.95 15.47
N VAL A 22 -1.90 -17.30 15.44
CA VAL A 22 -0.91 -16.42 14.81
C VAL A 22 -1.10 -16.37 13.29
N SER A 23 -1.44 -17.48 12.64
CA SER A 23 -1.73 -17.48 11.20
C SER A 23 -2.87 -16.53 10.84
N VAL A 24 -3.93 -16.48 11.65
CA VAL A 24 -5.05 -15.55 11.46
C VAL A 24 -4.57 -14.10 11.59
N LEU A 25 -3.84 -13.77 12.66
CA LEU A 25 -3.30 -12.41 12.86
C LEU A 25 -2.36 -11.95 11.74
N LEU A 26 -1.58 -12.87 11.18
CA LEU A 26 -0.73 -12.57 10.02
C LEU A 26 -1.56 -12.28 8.77
N SER A 27 -2.63 -13.05 8.54
CA SER A 27 -3.58 -12.79 7.45
C SER A 27 -4.25 -11.43 7.63
N ASP A 28 -4.81 -11.17 8.81
CA ASP A 28 -5.50 -9.92 9.12
C ASP A 28 -4.59 -8.71 8.92
N TYR A 29 -3.31 -8.81 9.31
CA TYR A 29 -2.32 -7.76 9.08
C TYR A 29 -2.09 -7.52 7.58
N GLU A 30 -1.88 -8.58 6.79
CA GLU A 30 -1.64 -8.45 5.35
C GLU A 30 -2.88 -7.90 4.62
N ASP A 31 -4.07 -8.36 4.99
CA ASP A 31 -5.34 -7.88 4.45
C ASP A 31 -5.56 -6.40 4.80
N ALA A 32 -5.34 -5.99 6.05
CA ALA A 32 -5.45 -4.59 6.46
C ALA A 32 -4.45 -3.70 5.71
N ASN A 33 -3.18 -4.13 5.62
CA ASN A 33 -2.15 -3.39 4.89
C ASN A 33 -2.47 -3.28 3.38
N LYS A 34 -2.98 -4.35 2.76
CA LYS A 34 -3.41 -4.36 1.36
C LYS A 34 -4.60 -3.42 1.14
N MET A 35 -5.64 -3.52 1.98
CA MET A 35 -6.83 -2.69 1.88
C MET A 35 -6.51 -1.20 2.05
N LEU A 36 -5.66 -0.85 3.02
CA LEU A 36 -5.22 0.54 3.20
C LEU A 36 -4.46 1.06 1.98
N ASN A 37 -3.58 0.25 1.36
CA ASN A 37 -2.92 0.62 0.11
C ASN A 37 -3.92 0.87 -1.01
N MET A 38 -4.87 -0.04 -1.20
CA MET A 38 -5.90 0.10 -2.22
C MET A 38 -6.74 1.36 -2.02
N ILE A 39 -7.11 1.69 -0.77
CA ILE A 39 -7.85 2.92 -0.46
C ILE A 39 -7.02 4.15 -0.81
N ILE A 40 -5.73 4.19 -0.43
CA ILE A 40 -4.83 5.31 -0.73
C ILE A 40 -4.67 5.50 -2.23
N GLU A 41 -4.47 4.42 -3.00
CA GLU A 41 -4.30 4.50 -4.45
C GLU A 41 -5.61 4.91 -5.14
N ALA A 42 -6.73 4.31 -4.74
CA ALA A 42 -8.04 4.62 -5.30
C ALA A 42 -8.47 6.06 -5.00
N SER A 43 -8.21 6.59 -3.78
CA SER A 43 -8.57 7.96 -3.43
C SER A 43 -7.76 8.99 -4.23
N LYS A 44 -6.47 8.72 -4.45
CA LYS A 44 -5.60 9.55 -5.30
C LYS A 44 -6.07 9.51 -6.76
N ALA A 45 -6.27 8.32 -7.31
CA ALA A 45 -6.73 8.15 -8.68
C ALA A 45 -8.10 8.81 -8.92
N TRP A 46 -9.02 8.70 -7.96
CA TRP A 46 -10.32 9.37 -8.00
C TRP A 46 -10.17 10.88 -8.07
N ARG A 47 -9.34 11.48 -7.22
CA ARG A 47 -9.11 12.94 -7.22
C ARG A 47 -8.53 13.37 -8.55
N ASP A 48 -7.47 12.71 -9.01
CA ASP A 48 -6.76 13.08 -10.23
C ASP A 48 -7.67 12.95 -11.46
N ALA A 49 -8.54 11.93 -11.49
CA ALA A 49 -9.57 11.78 -12.51
C ALA A 49 -10.58 12.95 -12.50
N TRP A 50 -11.06 13.38 -11.34
CA TRP A 50 -11.97 14.53 -11.25
C TRP A 50 -11.31 15.83 -11.68
N VAL A 51 -10.06 16.07 -11.28
CA VAL A 51 -9.28 17.24 -11.76
C VAL A 51 -9.18 17.23 -13.29
N SER A 52 -8.95 16.06 -13.88
CA SER A 52 -8.91 15.88 -15.33
C SER A 52 -10.25 16.17 -15.99
N ILE A 53 -11.35 15.62 -15.45
CA ILE A 53 -12.71 15.83 -15.95
C ILE A 53 -13.08 17.32 -15.91
N LEU A 54 -12.91 17.99 -14.77
CA LEU A 54 -13.24 19.41 -14.61
C LEU A 54 -12.41 20.29 -15.55
N SER A 55 -11.14 19.94 -15.74
CA SER A 55 -10.27 20.63 -16.69
C SER A 55 -10.71 20.40 -18.14
N SER A 56 -11.07 19.17 -18.51
CA SER A 56 -11.58 18.85 -19.85
C SER A 56 -12.89 19.57 -20.16
N GLN A 57 -13.80 19.65 -19.18
CA GLN A 57 -15.07 20.34 -19.31
C GLN A 57 -14.86 21.84 -19.54
N LEU A 58 -14.01 22.49 -18.73
CA LEU A 58 -13.67 23.90 -18.93
C LEU A 58 -12.98 24.14 -20.28
N ASN A 59 -12.02 23.28 -20.66
CA ASN A 59 -11.35 23.38 -21.96
C ASN A 59 -12.34 23.27 -23.13
N THR A 60 -13.35 22.42 -23.01
CA THR A 60 -14.41 22.32 -24.03
C THR A 60 -15.18 23.64 -24.16
N ALA A 61 -15.52 24.28 -23.03
CA ALA A 61 -16.19 25.58 -23.03
C ALA A 61 -15.29 26.70 -23.60
N LEU A 62 -13.99 26.69 -23.28
CA LEU A 62 -13.01 27.61 -23.86
C LEU A 62 -12.90 27.43 -25.38
N SER A 63 -12.87 26.20 -25.88
CA SER A 63 -12.86 25.93 -27.32
C SER A 63 -14.11 26.43 -28.02
N PHE A 64 -15.29 26.37 -27.36
CA PHE A 64 -16.48 27.02 -27.90
C PHE A 64 -16.35 28.54 -27.91
N GLU A 65 -15.85 29.17 -26.86
CA GLU A 65 -15.61 30.62 -26.89
C GLU A 65 -14.67 30.99 -28.05
N GLU A 66 -13.53 30.31 -28.18
CA GLU A 66 -12.53 30.53 -29.24
C GLU A 66 -13.12 30.35 -30.65
N LEU A 67 -13.87 29.27 -30.90
CA LEU A 67 -14.46 28.99 -32.22
C LEU A 67 -15.43 30.09 -32.67
N TYR A 68 -16.15 30.69 -31.72
CA TYR A 68 -17.16 31.70 -32.01
C TYR A 68 -16.60 33.13 -31.97
N GLN A 69 -15.36 33.35 -31.53
CA GLN A 69 -14.70 34.65 -31.59
C GLN A 69 -14.57 35.14 -33.05
N PRO A 70 -14.70 36.45 -33.32
CA PRO A 70 -14.48 36.99 -34.65
C PRO A 70 -13.06 36.71 -35.16
N ILE A 71 -12.94 36.26 -36.41
CA ILE A 71 -11.64 36.09 -37.07
C ILE A 71 -11.10 37.48 -37.42
N VAL A 72 -10.03 37.90 -36.75
CA VAL A 72 -9.39 39.20 -36.99
C VAL A 72 -8.33 39.06 -38.11
N GLY A 73 -8.31 39.99 -39.07
CA GLY A 73 -7.20 40.12 -40.03
C GLY A 73 -7.43 39.56 -41.44
N THR A 74 -8.65 39.22 -41.85
CA THR A 74 -8.94 38.70 -43.20
C THR A 74 -9.38 39.76 -44.21
N SER A 75 -8.97 41.02 -44.05
CA SER A 75 -9.27 42.09 -45.02
C SER A 75 -8.40 41.96 -46.28
N ASP A 76 -8.54 40.85 -46.98
CA ASP A 76 -8.00 40.66 -48.32
C ASP A 76 -9.18 40.75 -49.30
N ALA A 77 -9.12 41.68 -50.26
CA ALA A 77 -10.25 42.02 -51.14
C ALA A 77 -10.66 40.85 -52.07
N HIS A 78 -9.93 39.74 -52.04
CA HIS A 78 -10.12 38.54 -52.85
C HIS A 78 -10.57 37.30 -52.04
N ARG A 79 -10.83 37.41 -50.74
CA ARG A 79 -11.44 36.33 -49.95
C ARG A 79 -12.88 36.65 -49.58
N ASP A 80 -13.71 35.61 -49.57
CA ASP A 80 -15.04 35.70 -48.94
C ASP A 80 -14.85 36.13 -47.49
N ASN A 81 -15.48 37.26 -47.14
CA ASN A 81 -15.40 37.81 -45.79
C ASN A 81 -16.04 36.80 -44.82
N PRO A 82 -15.36 36.38 -43.73
CA PRO A 82 -15.90 35.39 -42.82
C PRO A 82 -17.22 35.87 -42.22
N ALA A 83 -18.20 34.96 -42.16
CA ALA A 83 -19.49 35.26 -41.56
C ALA A 83 -19.30 35.62 -40.08
N VAL A 84 -19.83 36.78 -39.68
CA VAL A 84 -19.72 37.25 -38.29
C VAL A 84 -20.66 36.42 -37.42
N THR A 85 -20.12 35.85 -36.34
CA THR A 85 -20.92 35.19 -35.30
C THR A 85 -21.98 36.14 -34.75
N PRO A 86 -23.27 35.76 -34.72
CA PRO A 86 -24.29 36.62 -34.14
C PRO A 86 -24.11 36.76 -32.63
N ARG A 87 -24.40 37.96 -32.10
CA ARG A 87 -24.12 38.32 -30.69
C ARG A 87 -24.70 37.34 -29.67
N LEU A 88 -25.92 36.85 -29.91
CA LEU A 88 -26.59 35.91 -29.01
C LEU A 88 -25.80 34.60 -28.83
N GLN A 89 -25.15 34.10 -29.88
CA GLN A 89 -24.33 32.89 -29.83
C GLN A 89 -23.04 33.16 -29.06
N MET A 90 -22.41 34.32 -29.28
CA MET A 90 -21.21 34.73 -28.55
C MET A 90 -21.48 34.93 -27.04
N ASP A 91 -22.59 35.58 -26.68
CA ASP A 91 -22.98 35.75 -25.28
C ASP A 91 -23.22 34.40 -24.58
N ARG A 92 -23.78 33.42 -25.31
CA ARG A 92 -23.99 32.06 -24.79
C ARG A 92 -22.68 31.33 -24.53
N THR A 93 -21.68 31.44 -25.40
CA THR A 93 -20.38 30.77 -25.20
C THR A 93 -19.58 31.40 -24.07
N ILE A 94 -19.61 32.73 -23.93
CA ILE A 94 -19.02 33.44 -22.79
C ILE A 94 -19.66 32.97 -21.49
N LYS A 95 -21.00 32.99 -21.41
CA LYS A 95 -21.73 32.53 -20.22
C LYS A 95 -21.44 31.06 -19.89
N LEU A 96 -21.31 30.21 -20.90
CA LEU A 96 -20.96 28.80 -20.73
C LEU A 96 -19.58 28.65 -20.09
N LYS A 97 -18.56 29.34 -20.62
CA LYS A 97 -17.21 29.34 -20.06
C LYS A 97 -17.20 29.85 -18.62
N ASP A 98 -17.89 30.95 -18.34
CA ASP A 98 -17.95 31.51 -16.99
C ASP A 98 -18.57 30.50 -16.01
N THR A 99 -19.67 29.86 -16.41
CA THR A 99 -20.33 28.81 -15.61
C THR A 99 -19.39 27.63 -15.34
N TYR A 100 -18.65 27.15 -16.35
CA TYR A 100 -17.70 26.04 -16.16
C TYR A 100 -16.46 26.46 -15.34
N THR A 101 -16.08 27.74 -15.37
CA THR A 101 -14.96 28.28 -14.58
C THR A 101 -15.33 28.32 -13.10
N GLU A 102 -16.52 28.81 -12.78
CA GLU A 102 -17.09 28.81 -11.44
C GLU A 102 -17.25 27.38 -10.92
N LEU A 103 -17.91 26.51 -11.71
CA LEU A 103 -18.10 25.10 -11.35
C LEU A 103 -16.78 24.38 -11.07
N LYS A 104 -15.74 24.62 -11.88
CA LYS A 104 -14.42 24.03 -11.66
C LYS A 104 -13.82 24.52 -10.35
N THR A 105 -13.93 25.80 -10.04
CA THR A 105 -13.40 26.39 -8.80
C THR A 105 -14.06 25.72 -7.59
N ASP A 106 -15.40 25.71 -7.55
CA ASP A 106 -16.16 25.18 -6.42
C ASP A 106 -15.91 23.68 -6.21
N LEU A 107 -15.97 22.88 -7.28
CA LEU A 107 -15.77 21.44 -7.17
C LEU A 107 -14.32 21.06 -6.89
N LEU A 108 -13.33 21.87 -7.31
CA LEU A 108 -11.94 21.57 -7.03
C LEU A 108 -11.65 21.63 -5.52
N GLU A 109 -12.27 22.55 -4.79
CA GLU A 109 -12.16 22.60 -3.33
C GLU A 109 -12.62 21.28 -2.69
N GLU A 110 -13.80 20.80 -3.09
CA GLU A 110 -14.37 19.53 -2.63
C GLU A 110 -13.50 18.32 -3.01
N VAL A 111 -13.01 18.29 -4.25
CA VAL A 111 -12.13 17.23 -4.75
C VAL A 111 -10.81 17.20 -3.98
N MET A 112 -10.26 18.36 -3.62
CA MET A 112 -9.03 18.45 -2.81
C MET A 112 -9.24 18.00 -1.36
N MET A 113 -10.45 18.10 -0.80
CA MET A 113 -10.75 17.54 0.53
C MET A 113 -10.61 16.02 0.61
N MET A 114 -10.59 15.31 -0.53
CA MET A 114 -10.28 13.86 -0.56
C MET A 114 -8.93 13.55 0.10
N ASP A 115 -7.94 14.43 -0.03
CA ASP A 115 -6.64 14.23 0.60
C ASP A 115 -6.71 14.26 2.11
N THR A 116 -7.37 15.28 2.67
CA THR A 116 -7.42 15.48 4.13
C THR A 116 -8.38 14.52 4.80
N ARG A 117 -9.46 14.11 4.12
CA ARG A 117 -10.53 13.28 4.70
C ARG A 117 -10.33 11.78 4.50
N VAL A 118 -9.62 11.35 3.46
CA VAL A 118 -9.48 9.92 3.12
C VAL A 118 -8.03 9.52 2.96
N THR A 119 -7.29 10.15 2.05
CA THR A 119 -5.92 9.71 1.70
C THR A 119 -4.97 9.80 2.89
N LYS A 120 -4.98 10.93 3.61
CA LYS A 120 -4.10 11.16 4.76
C LYS A 120 -4.44 10.24 5.93
N PRO A 121 -5.70 10.14 6.42
CA PRO A 121 -6.06 9.19 7.47
C PRO A 121 -5.71 7.73 7.14
N ALA A 122 -5.92 7.30 5.89
CA ALA A 122 -5.55 5.94 5.46
C ALA A 122 -4.02 5.73 5.46
N THR A 123 -3.26 6.75 5.07
CA THR A 123 -1.79 6.73 5.10
C THR A 123 -1.29 6.65 6.55
N GLU A 124 -1.82 7.47 7.44
CA GLU A 124 -1.47 7.46 8.87
C GLU A 124 -1.80 6.11 9.52
N ALA A 125 -2.99 5.56 9.23
CA ALA A 125 -3.37 4.21 9.68
C ALA A 125 -2.37 3.13 9.22
N LYS A 126 -1.92 3.22 7.97
CA LYS A 126 -0.91 2.30 7.43
C LYS A 126 0.46 2.47 8.09
N ASP A 127 0.83 3.70 8.46
CA ASP A 127 2.08 3.97 9.16
C ASP A 127 2.09 3.36 10.56
N PHE A 128 0.95 3.36 11.26
CA PHE A 128 0.79 2.66 12.54
C PHE A 128 0.94 1.13 12.42
N LEU A 129 0.75 0.54 11.23
CA LEU A 129 0.99 -0.88 10.98
C LEU A 129 2.48 -1.21 10.74
N GLN A 130 3.33 -0.24 10.37
CA GLN A 130 4.75 -0.51 10.05
C GLN A 130 5.55 -1.18 11.17
N PRO A 131 5.40 -0.80 12.46
CA PRO A 131 6.08 -1.49 13.55
C PRO A 131 5.69 -2.97 13.67
N ILE A 132 4.41 -3.30 13.42
CA ILE A 132 3.91 -4.68 13.47
C ILE A 132 4.59 -5.52 12.38
N ARG A 133 4.77 -4.96 11.17
CA ARG A 133 5.53 -5.60 10.08
C ARG A 133 6.92 -6.06 10.50
N LYS A 134 7.65 -5.19 11.23
CA LYS A 134 9.00 -5.50 11.71
C LYS A 134 8.98 -6.67 12.69
N THR A 135 7.99 -6.69 13.59
CA THR A 135 7.79 -7.78 14.54
C THR A 135 7.45 -9.09 13.84
N ILE A 136 6.55 -9.06 12.85
CA ILE A 136 6.20 -10.22 12.02
C ILE A 136 7.44 -10.78 11.32
N LYS A 137 8.23 -9.92 10.66
CA LYS A 137 9.47 -10.33 9.99
C LYS A 137 10.48 -10.96 10.95
N LYS A 138 10.65 -10.37 12.15
CA LYS A 138 11.52 -10.92 13.18
C LYS A 138 11.05 -12.28 13.66
N ARG A 139 9.74 -12.46 13.85
CA ARG A 139 9.14 -13.76 14.20
C ARG A 139 9.39 -14.80 13.12
N GLU A 140 9.16 -14.43 11.86
CA GLU A 140 9.34 -15.32 10.72
C GLU A 140 10.79 -15.78 10.55
N ASN A 141 11.76 -14.86 10.68
CA ASN A 141 13.18 -15.21 10.65
C ASN A 141 13.53 -16.22 11.76
N LYS A 142 13.05 -16.00 12.99
CA LYS A 142 13.27 -16.94 14.10
C LYS A 142 12.63 -18.31 13.84
N ARG A 143 11.44 -18.34 13.25
CA ARG A 143 10.76 -19.59 12.87
C ARG A 143 11.60 -20.37 11.85
N LEU A 144 12.07 -19.70 10.80
CA LEU A 144 12.91 -20.31 9.77
C LEU A 144 14.26 -20.81 10.33
N ASP A 145 14.88 -20.06 11.23
CA ASP A 145 16.09 -20.50 11.92
C ASP A 145 15.83 -21.76 12.76
N TRP A 146 14.74 -21.77 13.53
CA TRP A 146 14.34 -22.94 14.31
C TRP A 146 14.05 -24.16 13.42
N GLU A 147 13.32 -24.00 12.32
CA GLU A 147 13.06 -25.07 11.34
C GLU A 147 14.34 -25.63 10.73
N ARG A 148 15.31 -24.76 10.40
CA ARG A 148 16.63 -25.19 9.93
C ARG A 148 17.38 -26.04 10.95
N TYR A 149 17.28 -25.72 12.24
CA TYR A 149 17.93 -26.50 13.29
C TYR A 149 17.23 -27.84 13.53
N ILE A 150 15.89 -27.87 13.50
CA ILE A 150 15.12 -29.13 13.53
C ILE A 150 15.56 -30.05 12.40
N ASP A 151 15.63 -29.54 11.16
CA ASP A 151 16.01 -30.34 10.01
C ASP A 151 17.42 -30.92 10.13
N LYS A 152 18.37 -30.14 10.69
CA LYS A 152 19.73 -30.62 10.96
C LYS A 152 19.74 -31.72 12.01
N VAL A 153 19.01 -31.55 13.11
CA VAL A 153 18.91 -32.54 14.20
C VAL A 153 18.23 -33.81 13.69
N ASN A 154 17.14 -33.70 12.93
CA ASN A 154 16.45 -34.83 12.33
C ASN A 154 17.37 -35.62 11.38
N LYS A 155 18.09 -34.92 10.49
CA LYS A 155 19.05 -35.55 9.56
C LYS A 155 20.20 -36.22 10.29
N GLY A 156 20.74 -35.60 11.34
CA GLY A 156 21.79 -36.19 12.16
C GLY A 156 21.28 -37.42 12.93
N SER A 157 20.08 -37.32 13.51
CA SER A 157 19.41 -38.38 14.27
C SER A 157 19.02 -39.58 13.40
N ALA A 158 18.71 -39.37 12.12
CA ALA A 158 18.37 -40.47 11.20
C ALA A 158 19.58 -41.36 10.79
N LYS A 159 20.83 -40.93 11.04
CA LYS A 159 22.01 -41.73 10.71
C LYS A 159 22.17 -42.94 11.64
N MET A 160 22.19 -44.15 11.08
CA MET A 160 22.40 -45.41 11.81
C MET A 160 23.82 -45.57 12.39
N LYS A 161 24.84 -45.04 11.72
CA LYS A 161 26.22 -45.00 12.21
C LYS A 161 26.73 -43.56 12.14
N ARG A 162 27.33 -43.09 13.23
CA ARG A 162 27.89 -41.74 13.34
C ARG A 162 29.33 -41.82 13.81
N THR A 163 30.19 -41.04 13.18
CA THR A 163 31.55 -40.76 13.65
C THR A 163 31.52 -39.80 14.84
N ASP A 164 32.60 -39.73 15.62
CA ASP A 164 32.70 -38.77 16.75
C ASP A 164 32.53 -37.32 16.30
N ARG A 165 33.02 -36.99 15.09
CA ARG A 165 32.81 -35.69 14.47
C ARG A 165 31.33 -35.40 14.18
N GLU A 166 30.57 -36.40 13.74
CA GLU A 166 29.12 -36.27 13.49
C GLU A 166 28.32 -36.20 14.80
N ASN A 167 28.75 -36.91 15.85
CA ASN A 167 28.16 -36.81 17.18
C ASN A 167 28.37 -35.41 17.78
N ALA A 168 29.57 -34.84 17.67
CA ALA A 168 29.85 -33.47 18.10
C ALA A 168 29.03 -32.43 17.30
N ALA A 169 28.86 -32.64 16.00
CA ALA A 169 28.04 -31.77 15.16
C ALA A 169 26.54 -31.87 15.50
N LEU A 170 26.04 -33.06 15.84
CA LEU A 170 24.65 -33.26 16.28
C LEU A 170 24.39 -32.58 17.63
N ALA A 171 25.26 -32.78 18.62
CA ALA A 171 25.14 -32.14 19.93
C ALA A 171 25.11 -30.60 19.82
N LYS A 172 25.96 -30.03 18.97
CA LYS A 172 25.94 -28.59 18.68
C LYS A 172 24.62 -28.15 18.01
N ALA A 173 24.09 -28.94 17.08
CA ALA A 173 22.82 -28.62 16.43
C ALA A 173 21.63 -28.70 17.40
N GLU A 174 21.65 -29.62 18.37
CA GLU A 174 20.65 -29.74 19.44
C GLU A 174 20.71 -28.55 20.41
N GLU A 175 21.92 -28.09 20.76
CA GLU A 175 22.12 -26.87 21.55
C GLU A 175 21.59 -25.63 20.81
N GLU A 176 21.93 -25.48 19.53
CA GLU A 176 21.46 -24.38 18.68
C GLU A 176 19.92 -24.43 18.50
N GLN A 177 19.33 -25.63 18.36
CA GLN A 177 17.88 -25.84 18.32
C GLN A 177 17.21 -25.41 19.63
N GLY A 178 17.76 -25.82 20.79
CA GLY A 178 17.26 -25.47 22.11
C GLY A 178 17.26 -23.95 22.32
N ARG A 179 18.38 -23.28 21.97
CA ARG A 179 18.48 -21.82 22.05
C ARG A 179 17.49 -21.11 21.11
N ALA A 180 17.28 -21.63 19.91
CA ALA A 180 16.31 -21.08 18.96
C ALA A 180 14.85 -21.24 19.46
N ALA A 181 14.56 -22.34 20.16
CA ALA A 181 13.24 -22.59 20.75
C ALA A 181 12.91 -21.62 21.90
N GLU A 182 13.89 -21.27 22.75
CA GLU A 182 13.71 -20.30 23.83
C GLU A 182 13.42 -18.87 23.31
N VAL A 183 14.03 -18.50 22.19
CA VAL A 183 13.95 -17.14 21.63
C VAL A 183 12.72 -16.97 20.71
N GLY A 184 12.16 -18.07 20.18
CA GLY A 184 10.94 -18.09 19.36
C GLY A 184 9.62 -18.15 20.15
N SER A 185 9.69 -18.26 21.47
CA SER A 185 8.55 -18.30 22.41
C SER A 185 7.93 -16.92 22.64
#